data_AF-A0A2S4N6M3-F1
#
_entry.id   AF-A0A2S4N6M3-F1
#
_cell.length_a   1.000
_cell.length_b   1.000
_cell.length_c   1.000
_cell.angle_alpha   90.00
_cell.angle_beta   90.00
_cell.angle_gamma   90.00
#
_symmetry.space_group_name_H-M   'P 1'
#
loop_
_entity.id
_entity.type
_entity.pdbx_description
1 polymer ?
#
loop_
_entity_poly.entity_id
_entity_poly.type
_entity_poly.pdbx_seq_one_letter_code
_entity_poly.pdbx_strand_id
1 'polypeptide(L)'
;MNSIAFFVIVVLLLFLLYYFVVQKNKSLHSFTTTEKYKTIEDKYNEQKYQEKKELDVLLEKVSNKGLKSLTKLEIDRLNELSGKL
;
A
#
# COMPACT_ATOMS: atom_id res chain seq x y z
N MET A 1 -12.76 -52.85 -18.92
CA MET A 1 -12.23 -51.61 -18.31
C MET A 1 -12.78 -50.44 -19.11
N ASN A 2 -13.60 -49.58 -18.50
CA ASN A 2 -14.28 -48.50 -19.22
C ASN A 2 -13.24 -47.45 -19.63
N SER A 3 -12.90 -47.38 -20.92
CA SER A 3 -11.94 -46.41 -21.48
C SER A 3 -12.31 -44.96 -21.13
N ILE A 4 -13.60 -44.69 -20.92
CA ILE A 4 -14.12 -43.41 -20.44
C ILE A 4 -13.65 -43.10 -19.02
N ALA A 5 -13.67 -44.08 -18.11
CA ALA A 5 -13.21 -43.89 -16.74
C ALA A 5 -11.69 -43.61 -16.69
N PHE A 6 -10.91 -44.25 -17.57
CA PHE A 6 -9.48 -43.97 -17.70
C PHE A 6 -9.22 -42.54 -18.19
N PHE A 7 -9.96 -42.07 -19.19
CA PHE A 7 -9.83 -40.71 -19.70
C PHE A 7 -10.15 -39.65 -18.64
N VAL A 8 -11.21 -39.87 -17.85
CA VAL A 8 -11.59 -38.96 -16.75
C VAL A 8 -10.49 -38.88 -15.69
N ILE A 9 -9.86 -40.00 -15.33
CA ILE A 9 -8.77 -40.03 -14.35
C ILE A 9 -7.54 -39.26 -14.86
N VAL A 10 -7.18 -39.43 -16.13
CA VAL A 10 -6.03 -38.74 -16.73
C VAL A 10 -6.25 -37.23 -16.76
N VAL A 11 -7.45 -36.76 -17.15
CA VAL A 11 -7.78 -35.33 -17.16
C VAL A 11 -7.73 -34.74 -15.75
N LEU A 12 -8.23 -35.47 -14.75
CA LEU A 12 -8.22 -35.03 -13.36
C LEU A 12 -6.80 -34.90 -12.79
N LEU A 13 -5.90 -35.83 -13.13
CA LEU A 13 -4.49 -35.77 -12.74
C LEU A 13 -3.76 -34.57 -13.38
N LEU A 14 -4.01 -34.29 -14.66
CA LEU A 14 -3.45 -33.13 -15.34
C LEU A 14 -3.93 -31.81 -14.71
N PHE A 15 -5.20 -31.73 -14.34
CA PHE A 15 -5.77 -30.56 -13.68
C PHE A 15 -5.13 -30.31 -12.30
N LEU A 16 -4.93 -31.37 -11.51
CA LEU A 16 -4.25 -31.28 -10.21
C LEU A 16 -2.79 -30.84 -10.35
N LEU A 17 -2.07 -31.39 -11.34
CA LEU A 17 -0.69 -30.98 -11.63
C LEU A 17 -0.62 -29.51 -12.04
N TYR A 18 -1.50 -29.06 -12.94
CA TYR A 18 -1.59 -27.66 -13.35
C TYR A 18 -1.86 -26.74 -12.15
N TYR A 19 -2.85 -27.08 -11.31
CA TYR A 19 -3.18 -26.30 -10.12
C TYR A 19 -1.99 -26.23 -9.14
N PHE A 20 -1.31 -27.35 -8.90
CA PHE A 20 -0.16 -27.40 -7.99
C PHE A 20 1.03 -26.56 -8.48
N VAL A 21 1.33 -26.60 -9.78
CA VAL A 21 2.40 -25.79 -10.39
C VAL A 21 2.07 -24.29 -10.33
N VAL A 22 0.83 -23.92 -10.64
CA VAL A 22 0.38 -22.51 -10.56
C VAL A 22 0.38 -21.99 -9.13
N GLN A 23 -0.01 -22.82 -8.15
CA GLN A 23 -0.01 -22.43 -6.73
C GLN A 23 1.42 -22.17 -6.21
N LYS A 24 2.40 -23.00 -6.60
CA LYS A 24 3.81 -22.81 -6.20
C LYS A 24 4.40 -21.50 -6.72
N ASN A 25 4.04 -21.07 -7.93
CA ASN A 25 4.56 -19.82 -8.51
C ASN A 25 3.93 -18.56 -7.89
N LYS A 26 2.76 -18.66 -7.25
CA LYS A 26 2.12 -17.53 -6.56
C LYS A 26 2.70 -17.26 -5.17
N SER A 27 3.40 -18.22 -4.56
CA SER A 27 3.95 -18.08 -3.21
C SER A 27 5.30 -17.36 -3.13
N LEU A 28 6.01 -17.18 -4.25
CA LEU A 28 7.37 -16.62 -4.26
C LEU A 28 7.42 -15.10 -4.43
N HIS A 29 6.27 -14.43 -4.57
CA HIS A 29 6.17 -12.98 -4.76
C HIS A 29 5.65 -12.23 -3.52
N SER A 30 5.68 -12.85 -2.33
CA SER A 30 5.07 -12.26 -1.13
C SER A 30 6.03 -11.85 -0.01
N PHE A 31 7.35 -12.03 -0.14
CA PHE A 31 8.26 -11.68 0.96
C PHE A 31 9.61 -11.13 0.49
N THR A 32 9.59 -9.98 -0.18
CA THR A 32 10.73 -9.04 -0.12
C THR A 32 10.21 -7.61 0.01
N THR A 33 9.50 -7.32 1.11
CA THR A 33 9.76 -6.02 1.73
C THR A 33 11.19 -6.13 2.25
N THR A 34 12.17 -5.85 1.39
CA THR A 34 13.45 -5.34 1.88
C THR A 34 13.07 -4.15 2.73
N GLU A 35 13.07 -4.32 4.04
CA GLU A 35 13.15 -3.20 4.97
C GLU A 35 14.45 -2.50 4.60
N LYS A 36 14.37 -1.55 3.66
CA LYS A 36 15.47 -0.66 3.34
C LYS A 36 15.87 -0.09 4.69
N TYR A 37 17.11 -0.34 5.11
CA TYR A 37 17.67 0.24 6.31
C TYR A 37 17.45 1.75 6.24
N LYS A 38 16.36 2.24 6.84
CA LYS A 38 16.05 3.66 6.91
C LYS A 38 16.93 4.20 8.02
N THR A 39 17.92 4.99 7.63
CA THR A 39 18.75 5.71 8.58
C THR A 39 17.86 6.64 9.39
N ILE A 40 18.27 6.98 10.62
CA ILE A 40 17.54 7.94 11.45
C ILE A 40 17.32 9.27 10.68
N GLU A 41 18.29 9.66 9.85
CA GLU A 41 18.19 10.81 8.95
C GLU A 41 17.09 10.65 7.89
N ASP A 42 16.96 9.48 7.27
CA ASP A 42 15.90 9.21 6.28
C ASP A 42 14.51 9.35 6.91
N LYS A 43 14.35 8.87 8.15
CA LYS A 43 13.10 9.02 8.92
C LYS A 43 12.81 10.48 9.25
N TYR A 44 13.82 11.25 9.64
CA TYR A 44 13.67 12.67 9.95
C TYR A 44 13.28 13.48 8.69
N ASN A 45 13.94 13.20 7.57
CA ASN A 45 13.66 13.84 6.30
C ASN A 45 12.27 13.47 5.77
N GLU A 46 11.89 12.21 5.88
CA GLU A 46 10.55 11.75 5.54
C GLU A 46 9.50 12.40 6.43
N GLN A 47 9.71 12.48 7.74
CA GLN A 47 8.79 13.16 8.66
C GLN A 47 8.62 14.64 8.29
N LYS A 48 9.72 15.37 8.05
CA LYS A 48 9.65 16.77 7.59
C LYS A 48 8.93 16.92 6.27
N TYR A 49 9.13 15.97 5.34
CA TYR A 49 8.42 15.97 4.08
C TYR A 49 6.92 15.75 4.27
N GLN A 50 6.52 14.82 5.15
CA GLN A 50 5.10 14.62 5.46
C GLN A 50 4.48 15.84 6.13
N GLU A 51 5.16 16.46 7.09
CA GLU A 51 4.70 17.69 7.77
C GLU A 51 4.45 18.83 6.77
N LYS A 52 5.37 19.03 5.81
CA LYS A 52 5.19 20.02 4.72
C LYS A 52 4.03 19.67 3.79
N LYS A 53 3.93 18.40 3.41
CA LYS A 53 2.86 17.93 2.53
C LYS A 53 1.48 18.09 3.18
N GLU A 54 1.37 17.81 4.47
CA GLU A 54 0.14 18.03 5.24
C GLU A 54 -0.23 19.52 5.24
N LEU A 55 0.73 20.40 5.52
CA LEU A 55 0.52 21.84 5.46
C LEU A 55 0.04 22.31 4.09
N ASP A 56 0.68 21.86 3.00
CA ASP A 56 0.31 22.25 1.63
C ASP A 56 -1.14 21.86 1.31
N VAL A 57 -1.57 20.65 1.71
CA VAL A 57 -2.95 20.19 1.52
C VAL A 57 -3.94 21.06 2.30
N LEU A 58 -3.61 21.42 3.55
CA LEU A 58 -4.44 22.30 4.36
C LEU A 58 -4.53 23.70 3.73
N LEU A 59 -3.42 24.25 3.27
CA LEU A 59 -3.37 25.54 2.59
C LEU A 59 -4.14 25.53 1.26
N GLU A 60 -4.05 24.46 0.48
CA GLU A 60 -4.82 24.31 -0.75
C GLU A 60 -6.33 24.26 -0.47
N LYS A 61 -6.75 23.54 0.58
CA LYS A 61 -8.14 23.48 1.02
C LYS A 61 -8.65 24.87 1.42
N VAL A 62 -7.83 25.64 2.14
CA VAL A 62 -8.13 27.04 2.50
C VAL A 62 -8.17 27.94 1.27
N SER A 63 -7.24 27.80 0.34
CA SER A 63 -7.20 28.59 -0.89
C SER A 63 -8.45 28.35 -1.74
N ASN A 64 -8.88 27.09 -1.87
CA ASN A 64 -9.98 26.71 -2.75
C ASN A 64 -11.37 26.92 -2.12
N LYS A 65 -11.50 26.73 -0.80
CA LYS A 65 -12.81 26.69 -0.10
C LYS A 65 -12.90 27.63 1.10
N GLY A 66 -11.84 28.36 1.42
CA GLY A 66 -11.74 29.25 2.57
C GLY A 66 -11.48 28.52 3.89
N LEU A 67 -11.09 29.28 4.92
CA LEU A 67 -10.77 28.75 6.26
C LEU A 67 -11.91 27.95 6.91
N LYS A 68 -13.18 28.23 6.57
CA LYS A 68 -14.36 27.52 7.09
C LYS A 68 -14.48 26.07 6.61
N SER A 69 -13.69 25.69 5.59
CA SER A 69 -13.67 24.34 5.06
C SER A 69 -12.82 23.36 5.89
N LEU A 70 -12.01 23.89 6.82
CA LEU A 70 -11.24 23.09 7.76
C LEU A 70 -12.10 22.70 8.96
N THR A 71 -11.90 21.48 9.43
CA THR A 71 -12.38 21.01 10.73
C THR A 71 -11.54 21.61 11.85
N LYS A 72 -12.03 21.56 13.10
CA LYS A 72 -11.27 22.06 14.26
C LYS A 72 -9.88 21.42 14.37
N LEU A 73 -9.80 20.10 14.16
CA LEU A 73 -8.55 19.36 14.20
C LEU A 73 -7.58 19.82 13.09
N GLU A 74 -8.09 20.07 11.88
CA GLU A 74 -7.29 20.58 10.77
C GLU A 74 -6.82 22.03 11.01
N ILE A 75 -7.60 22.86 11.70
CA ILE A 75 -7.20 24.21 12.11
C ILE A 75 -6.07 24.13 13.15
N ASP A 76 -6.21 23.26 14.15
CA ASP A 76 -5.19 23.07 15.17
C ASP A 76 -3.88 22.56 14.55
N ARG A 77 -3.98 21.60 13.62
CA ARG A 77 -2.84 21.11 12.82
C ARG A 77 -2.21 22.18 11.95
N LEU A 78 -3.01 23.00 11.27
CA LEU A 78 -2.52 24.09 10.45
C LEU A 78 -1.72 25.09 11.29
N ASN A 79 -2.23 25.46 12.48
CA ASN A 79 -1.55 26.37 13.39
C ASN A 79 -0.23 25.76 13.93
N GLU A 80 -0.27 24.49 14.35
CA GLU A 80 0.89 23.74 14.82
C GLU A 80 2.00 23.66 13.76
N LEU A 81 1.62 23.33 12.51
CA LEU A 81 2.56 23.23 11.39
C LEU A 81 3.10 24.60 10.97
N SER A 82 2.25 25.64 10.92
CA SER A 82 2.68 27.00 10.54
C SER A 82 3.66 27.63 11.54
N GLY A 83 3.53 27.32 12.83
CA GLY A 83 4.39 27.87 13.88
C GLY A 83 5.74 27.16 14.02
N LYS A 84 5.90 26.02 13.34
CA LYS A 84 7.10 25.18 13.37
C LYS A 84 8.05 25.40 12.18
N LEU A 85 7.61 26.18 11.17
CA LEU A 85 8.42 26.67 10.05
C LEU A 85 9.31 27.84 10.46
#